data_AF-A0A8H4B9Q3-F1
#
_entry.id   AF-A0A8H4B9Q3-F1
#
_cell.length_a   1.000
_cell.length_b   1.000
_cell.length_c   1.000
_cell.angle_alpha   90.00
_cell.angle_beta   90.00
_cell.angle_gamma   90.00
#
_symmetry.space_group_name_H-M   'P 1'
#
loop_
_entity.id
_entity.type
_entity.pdbx_description
1 polymer ?
#
loop_
_entity_poly.entity_id
_entity_poly.type
_entity_poly.pdbx_seq_one_letter_code
_entity_poly.pdbx_strand_id
1 'polypeptide(L)'
;SLFTMAIEYQAVPNKASSLEAVPDEIVTLILSQPSIGIKALRTCMSVSSKLRRISLYILEYHRLPATQLSLTIDQEGKSKMTTRFEFSHFCPVSLTTLYTSYQPMARRYYTDKAYPVVRSMSIED
;
A
#
# COMPACT_ATOMS: atom_id res chain seq x y z
N SER A 1 6.93 32.92 56.85
CA SER A 1 6.54 31.51 56.75
C SER A 1 5.92 31.30 55.38
N LEU A 2 6.64 30.67 54.45
CA LEU A 2 6.19 30.41 53.08
C LEU A 2 5.45 29.08 53.06
N PHE A 3 4.15 29.10 52.82
CA PHE A 3 3.33 27.91 52.61
C PHE A 3 3.51 27.43 51.17
N THR A 4 4.30 26.37 50.99
CA THR A 4 4.36 25.65 49.72
C THR A 4 3.21 24.64 49.70
N MET A 5 2.14 24.93 48.95
CA MET A 5 1.12 23.92 48.64
C MET A 5 1.77 22.86 47.74
N ALA A 6 2.05 21.69 48.31
CA ALA A 6 2.31 20.50 47.54
C ALA A 6 0.99 20.06 46.89
N ILE A 7 0.85 20.34 45.60
CA ILE A 7 -0.18 19.71 44.79
C ILE A 7 0.28 18.27 44.57
N GLU A 8 -0.27 17.34 45.34
CA GLU A 8 -0.19 15.93 45.01
C GLU A 8 -0.91 15.73 43.66
N TYR A 9 -0.11 15.64 42.59
CA TYR A 9 -0.58 15.07 41.33
C TYR A 9 -0.89 13.60 41.58
N GLN A 10 -2.13 13.29 41.97
CA GLN A 10 -2.65 11.94 41.86
C GLN A 10 -2.68 11.60 40.36
N ALA A 11 -1.71 10.81 39.91
CA ALA A 11 -1.76 10.16 38.61
C ALA A 11 -2.96 9.22 38.62
N VAL A 12 -4.11 9.71 38.13
CA VAL A 12 -5.23 8.85 37.76
C VAL A 12 -4.65 7.81 36.80
N PRO A 13 -4.75 6.50 37.08
CA PRO A 13 -4.26 5.49 36.16
C PRO A 13 -5.03 5.70 34.87
N ASN A 14 -4.35 6.24 33.87
CA ASN A 14 -4.93 6.58 32.59
C ASN A 14 -5.31 5.24 31.97
N LYS A 15 -6.57 4.86 32.12
CA LYS A 15 -7.10 3.60 31.60
C LYS A 15 -6.95 3.72 30.10
N ALA A 16 -5.88 3.13 29.56
CA ALA A 16 -5.53 3.24 28.16
C ALA A 16 -6.81 2.94 27.36
N SER A 17 -7.35 3.96 26.71
CA SER A 17 -8.53 3.82 25.88
C SER A 17 -8.14 2.84 24.79
N SER A 18 -8.74 1.66 24.81
CA SER A 18 -8.49 0.63 23.80
C SER A 18 -8.70 1.23 22.42
N LEU A 19 -7.85 0.87 21.46
CA LEU A 19 -8.01 1.26 20.05
C LEU A 19 -9.41 0.92 19.52
N GLU A 20 -10.04 -0.10 20.08
CA GLU A 20 -11.40 -0.51 19.76
C GLU A 20 -12.46 0.55 20.08
N ALA A 21 -12.20 1.44 21.04
CA ALA A 21 -13.09 2.54 21.41
C ALA A 21 -12.96 3.77 20.48
N VAL A 22 -11.91 3.84 19.66
CA VAL A 22 -11.70 4.95 18.71
C VAL A 22 -12.62 4.74 17.50
N PRO A 23 -13.35 5.75 17.02
CA PRO A 23 -14.18 5.62 15.82
C PRO A 23 -13.37 5.22 14.58
N ASP A 24 -13.97 4.42 13.69
CA ASP A 24 -13.28 3.90 12.51
C ASP A 24 -12.83 5.03 11.57
N GLU A 25 -13.59 6.13 11.50
CA GLU A 25 -13.33 7.29 10.66
C GLU A 25 -12.02 7.99 11.09
N ILE A 26 -11.78 8.09 12.40
CA ILE A 26 -10.57 8.70 12.95
C ILE A 26 -9.36 7.82 12.63
N VAL A 27 -9.48 6.50 12.82
CA VAL A 27 -8.40 5.57 12.49
C VAL A 27 -8.13 5.57 10.99
N THR A 28 -9.18 5.64 10.16
CA THR A 28 -9.06 5.74 8.70
C THR A 28 -8.32 7.00 8.31
N LEU A 29 -8.67 8.16 8.88
CA LEU A 29 -8.03 9.44 8.61
C LEU A 29 -6.55 9.48 9.01
N ILE A 30 -6.18 8.79 10.10
CA ILE A 30 -4.79 8.64 10.54
C ILE A 30 -4.02 7.74 9.57
N LEU A 31 -4.57 6.58 9.24
CA LEU A 31 -3.89 5.60 8.39
C LEU A 31 -3.88 6.01 6.90
N SER A 32 -4.76 6.91 6.47
CA SER A 32 -4.78 7.45 5.11
C SER A 32 -3.74 8.55 4.88
N GLN A 33 -2.99 8.98 5.90
CA GLN A 33 -1.95 10.00 5.75
C GLN A 33 -0.84 9.53 4.80
N PRO A 34 -0.35 10.36 3.87
CA PRO A 34 0.67 9.96 2.88
C PRO A 34 1.96 9.39 3.48
N SER A 35 2.32 9.81 4.70
CA SER A 35 3.46 9.27 5.44
C SER A 35 3.31 7.80 5.86
N ILE A 36 2.08 7.29 5.87
CA ILE A 36 1.77 5.88 6.13
C ILE A 36 1.81 5.11 4.82
N GLY A 37 2.98 4.51 4.55
CA GLY A 37 3.21 3.69 3.36
C GLY A 37 2.56 2.30 3.44
N ILE A 38 2.53 1.60 2.30
CA ILE A 38 1.94 0.25 2.15
C ILE A 38 2.50 -0.75 3.18
N LYS A 39 3.82 -0.68 3.46
CA LYS A 39 4.46 -1.54 4.47
C LYS A 39 3.88 -1.32 5.87
N ALA A 40 3.62 -0.06 6.25
CA ALA A 40 3.05 0.27 7.54
C ALA A 40 1.60 -0.23 7.66
N LEU A 41 0.79 -0.03 6.60
CA LEU A 41 -0.57 -0.57 6.53
C LEU A 41 -0.57 -2.11 6.68
N ARG A 42 0.36 -2.79 6.01
CA ARG A 42 0.52 -4.25 6.16
C ARG A 42 0.84 -4.64 7.60
N THR A 43 1.69 -3.89 8.30
CA THR A 43 1.96 -4.13 9.73
C THR A 43 0.70 -3.92 10.57
N CYS A 44 -0.05 -2.84 10.35
CA CYS A 44 -1.31 -2.57 11.05
C CYS A 44 -2.32 -3.73 10.91
N MET A 45 -2.38 -4.37 9.74
CA MET A 45 -3.25 -5.53 9.51
C MET A 45 -2.97 -6.73 10.42
N SER A 46 -1.78 -6.82 11.01
CA SER A 46 -1.39 -7.91 11.91
C SER A 46 -1.73 -7.64 13.38
N VAL A 47 -2.11 -6.40 13.73
CA VAL A 47 -2.30 -5.96 15.12
C VAL A 47 -3.70 -6.27 15.65
N SER A 48 -4.75 -5.94 14.88
CA SER A 48 -6.14 -6.22 15.27
C SER A 48 -7.05 -6.41 14.05
N SER A 49 -8.22 -7.02 14.25
CA SER A 49 -9.24 -7.18 13.21
C SER A 49 -9.76 -5.83 12.69
N LYS A 50 -9.94 -4.86 13.59
CA LYS A 50 -10.31 -3.48 13.24
C LYS A 50 -9.27 -2.85 12.32
N LEU A 51 -7.98 -2.89 12.70
CA LEU A 51 -6.90 -2.34 11.88
C LEU A 51 -6.74 -3.09 10.56
N ARG A 52 -6.96 -4.41 10.53
CA ARG A 52 -6.98 -5.19 9.31
C ARG A 52 -8.03 -4.69 8.33
N ARG A 53 -9.28 -4.55 8.77
CA ARG A 53 -10.39 -4.06 7.92
C ARG A 53 -10.11 -2.66 7.38
N ILE A 54 -9.68 -1.74 8.25
CA ILE A 54 -9.41 -0.36 7.86
C ILE A 54 -8.21 -0.27 6.91
N SER A 55 -7.14 -1.01 7.18
CA SER A 55 -5.96 -1.00 6.31
C SER A 55 -6.27 -1.58 4.92
N LEU A 56 -7.10 -2.63 4.84
CA LEU A 56 -7.57 -3.17 3.56
C LEU A 56 -8.37 -2.13 2.77
N TYR A 57 -9.29 -1.42 3.44
CA TYR A 57 -10.04 -0.32 2.83
C TYR A 57 -9.09 0.77 2.29
N ILE A 58 -8.10 1.18 3.07
CA ILE A 58 -7.13 2.22 2.64
C ILE A 58 -6.29 1.74 1.46
N LEU A 59 -5.84 0.49 1.48
CA LEU A 59 -5.10 -0.09 0.36
C LEU A 59 -5.94 -0.05 -0.92
N GLU A 60 -7.17 -0.55 -0.87
CA GLU A 60 -8.06 -0.69 -2.02
C GLU A 60 -8.50 0.66 -2.62
N TYR A 61 -8.85 1.62 -1.78
CA TYR A 61 -9.50 2.86 -2.25
C TYR A 61 -8.59 4.09 -2.26
N HIS A 62 -7.46 4.09 -1.54
CA HIS A 62 -6.63 5.28 -1.36
C HIS A 62 -5.15 5.12 -1.75
N ARG A 63 -4.64 3.89 -1.88
CA ARG A 63 -3.22 3.65 -2.19
C ARG A 63 -3.02 2.95 -3.51
N LEU A 64 -3.54 1.74 -3.66
CA LEU A 64 -3.32 0.91 -4.83
C LEU A 64 -3.83 1.53 -6.15
N PRO A 65 -4.96 2.28 -6.18
CA PRO A 65 -5.42 2.92 -7.42
C PRO A 65 -4.45 3.94 -8.01
N ALA A 66 -3.54 4.50 -7.22
CA ALA A 66 -2.53 5.44 -7.70
C ALA A 66 -1.30 4.74 -8.31
N THR A 67 -1.16 3.42 -8.11
CA THR A 67 0.05 2.70 -8.50
C THR A 67 0.03 2.23 -9.95
N GLN A 68 1.23 2.18 -10.56
CA GLN A 68 1.46 1.63 -11.89
C GLN A 68 2.60 0.62 -11.85
N LEU A 69 2.44 -0.48 -12.60
CA LEU A 69 3.50 -1.45 -12.80
C LEU A 69 4.27 -1.10 -14.06
N SER A 70 5.54 -0.79 -13.92
CA SER A 70 6.48 -0.48 -14.99
C SER A 70 7.35 -1.70 -15.29
N LEU A 71 7.32 -2.16 -16.52
CA LEU A 71 8.00 -3.38 -16.96
C LEU A 71 8.88 -3.09 -18.17
N THR A 72 10.19 -3.29 -18.04
CA THR A 72 11.12 -3.23 -19.18
C THR A 72 11.38 -4.62 -19.70
N ILE A 73 10.99 -4.86 -20.95
CA ILE A 73 11.18 -6.12 -21.66
C ILE A 73 12.22 -5.91 -22.76
N ASP A 74 13.15 -6.84 -22.84
CA ASP A 74 14.06 -6.97 -23.98
C ASP A 74 13.47 -7.96 -24.97
N GLN A 75 13.13 -7.47 -26.17
CA GLN A 75 12.73 -8.26 -27.29
C GLN A 75 13.98 -8.66 -28.08
N GLU A 76 14.32 -9.94 -27.95
CA GLU A 76 15.24 -10.64 -28.85
C GLU A 76 16.65 -10.04 -28.92
N GLY A 77 17.08 -9.32 -27.88
CA GLY A 77 18.40 -8.69 -27.79
C GLY A 77 18.60 -7.49 -28.71
N LYS A 78 17.53 -7.00 -29.35
CA LYS A 78 17.58 -5.92 -30.34
C LYS A 78 16.77 -4.69 -29.96
N SER A 79 15.74 -4.83 -29.13
CA SER A 79 14.89 -3.73 -28.72
C SER A 79 14.51 -3.84 -27.24
N LYS A 80 14.70 -2.76 -26.48
CA LYS A 80 14.19 -2.63 -25.12
C LYS A 80 12.93 -1.80 -25.16
N MET A 81 11.86 -2.33 -24.59
CA MET A 81 10.58 -1.65 -24.50
C MET A 81 10.11 -1.62 -23.05
N THR A 82 9.88 -0.41 -22.54
CA THR A 82 9.21 -0.21 -21.26
C THR A 82 7.71 -0.06 -21.50
N THR A 83 6.92 -0.89 -20.84
CA THR A 83 5.46 -0.86 -20.86
C THR A 83 4.95 -0.59 -19.45
N ARG A 84 3.90 0.23 -19.34
CA ARG A 84 3.20 0.50 -18.09
C ARG A 84 1.88 -0.24 -18.05
N PHE A 85 1.55 -0.78 -16.89
CA PHE A 85 0.29 -1.44 -16.59
C PHE A 85 -0.37 -0.69 -15.45
N GLU A 86 -1.67 -0.42 -15.59
CA GLU A 86 -2.44 0.31 -14.60
C GLU A 86 -3.02 -0.67 -13.59
N PHE A 87 -3.17 -0.22 -12.35
CA PHE A 87 -3.85 -0.99 -11.32
C PHE A 87 -5.29 -1.29 -11.77
N SER A 88 -5.69 -2.56 -11.64
CA SER A 88 -7.02 -3.02 -12.04
C SER A 88 -7.81 -3.58 -10.87
N HIS A 89 -7.20 -4.47 -10.08
CA HIS A 89 -7.92 -5.16 -9.02
C HIS A 89 -7.02 -5.50 -7.85
N PHE A 90 -7.60 -5.51 -6.65
CA PHE A 90 -6.96 -5.98 -5.43
C PHE A 90 -7.80 -7.10 -4.81
N CYS A 91 -7.16 -8.24 -4.51
CA CYS A 91 -7.79 -9.33 -3.78
C CYS A 91 -7.44 -9.24 -2.29
N PRO A 92 -8.38 -8.89 -1.40
CA PRO A 92 -8.12 -8.73 0.04
C PRO A 92 -7.76 -10.04 0.75
N VAL A 93 -8.11 -11.19 0.16
CA VAL A 93 -7.86 -12.51 0.74
C VAL A 93 -6.40 -12.93 0.53
N SER A 94 -5.91 -12.87 -0.71
CA SER A 94 -4.54 -13.26 -1.07
C SER A 94 -3.54 -12.11 -0.97
N LEU A 95 -4.01 -10.87 -0.77
CA LEU A 95 -3.20 -9.64 -0.79
C LEU A 95 -2.43 -9.47 -2.10
N THR A 96 -3.05 -9.89 -3.21
CA THR A 96 -2.49 -9.80 -4.55
C THR A 96 -3.15 -8.67 -5.33
N THR A 97 -2.35 -7.98 -6.14
CA THR A 97 -2.79 -6.91 -7.03
C THR A 97 -2.68 -7.36 -8.48
N LEU A 98 -3.70 -7.05 -9.28
CA LEU A 98 -3.71 -7.23 -10.72
C LEU A 98 -3.47 -5.89 -11.40
N TYR A 99 -2.55 -5.89 -12.37
CA TYR A 99 -2.30 -4.75 -13.25
C TYR A 99 -2.58 -5.17 -14.69
N THR A 100 -3.22 -4.29 -15.47
CA THR A 100 -3.63 -4.57 -16.85
C THR A 100 -3.08 -3.51 -17.81
N SER A 101 -2.79 -3.92 -19.05
CA SER A 101 -2.31 -3.00 -20.09
C SER A 101 -3.50 -2.34 -20.77
N TYR A 102 -3.47 -1.01 -20.93
CA TYR A 102 -4.51 -0.27 -21.64
C TYR A 102 -4.45 -0.42 -23.17
N GLN A 103 -3.34 -0.92 -23.72
CA GLN A 103 -3.07 -1.02 -25.15
C GLN A 103 -2.49 -2.39 -25.53
N PRO A 104 -2.68 -2.84 -26.79
CA PRO A 104 -2.12 -4.11 -27.24
C PRO A 104 -0.59 -4.10 -27.09
N MET A 105 -0.09 -5.07 -26.31
CA MET A 105 1.34 -5.27 -26.10
C MET A 105 2.05 -5.49 -27.43
N ALA A 106 3.18 -4.80 -27.58
CA ALA A 106 4.16 -4.88 -28.67
C ALA A 106 3.91 -5.96 -29.73
N ARG A 107 3.65 -5.54 -30.98
CA ARG A 107 3.71 -6.46 -32.12
C ARG A 107 5.08 -7.15 -32.11
N ARG A 108 5.10 -8.48 -32.06
CA ARG A 108 6.34 -9.24 -32.30
C ARG A 108 6.82 -8.89 -33.69
N TYR A 109 8.04 -8.35 -33.79
CA TYR A 109 8.61 -7.95 -35.07
C TYR A 109 9.20 -9.13 -35.85
N TYR A 110 9.47 -10.27 -35.19
CA TYR A 110 10.07 -11.44 -35.81
C TYR A 110 9.34 -12.74 -35.41
N THR A 111 9.19 -13.64 -36.37
CA THR A 111 8.55 -14.96 -36.23
C THR A 111 9.50 -16.03 -35.70
N ASP A 112 10.80 -15.76 -35.71
CA ASP A 112 11.84 -16.71 -35.32
C ASP A 112 12.86 -16.03 -34.39
N LYS A 113 12.98 -16.59 -33.18
CA LYS A 113 14.00 -16.37 -32.12
C LYS A 113 13.59 -15.60 -30.85
N ALA A 114 14.08 -16.18 -29.75
CA ALA A 114 14.19 -15.74 -28.36
C ALA A 114 12.90 -15.33 -27.62
N TYR A 115 12.64 -16.00 -26.50
CA TYR A 115 11.59 -15.59 -25.58
C TYR A 115 11.88 -14.18 -25.03
N PRO A 116 10.87 -13.29 -24.93
CA PRO A 116 11.04 -11.97 -24.34
C PRO A 116 11.58 -12.11 -22.92
N VAL A 117 12.58 -11.31 -22.57
CA VAL A 117 13.22 -11.34 -21.24
C VAL A 117 12.82 -10.10 -20.47
N VAL A 118 12.22 -10.28 -19.30
CA VAL A 118 12.00 -9.19 -18.34
C VAL A 118 13.35 -8.75 -17.80
N ARG A 119 13.70 -7.48 -18.00
CA ARG A 119 14.96 -6.90 -17.52
C ARG A 119 14.78 -6.15 -16.21
N SER A 120 13.66 -5.45 -16.06
CA SER A 120 13.33 -4.73 -14.82
C SER A 120 11.83 -4.69 -14.61
N MET A 121 11.43 -4.67 -13.35
CA MET A 121 10.05 -4.52 -12.91
C MET A 121 10.03 -3.63 -11.68
N SER A 122 9.18 -2.61 -11.68
CA SER A 122 8.98 -1.71 -10.54
C SER A 122 7.54 -1.27 -10.44
N ILE A 123 7.08 -1.03 -9.22
CA ILE A 123 5.82 -0.35 -8.95
C ILE A 123 6.16 1.13 -8.73
N GLU A 124 5.50 1.99 -9.49
CA GLU A 124 5.57 3.45 -9.40
C GLU A 124 4.28 3.94 -8.71
N ASP A 125 4.40 4.94 -7.84
CA ASP A 125 3.35 5.54 -7.00
C ASP A 125 3.16 7.04 -7.24
#